data_AF-W9DRB4-F1
#
_entry.id   AF-W9DRB4-F1
#
_cell.length_a   1.000
_cell.length_b   1.000
_cell.length_c   1.000
_cell.angle_alpha   90.00
_cell.angle_beta   90.00
_cell.angle_gamma   90.00
#
_symmetry.space_group_name_H-M   'P 1'
#
loop_
_entity.id
_entity.type
_entity.pdbx_description
1 polymer ?
#
loop_
_entity_poly.entity_id
_entity_poly.type
_entity_poly.pdbx_seq_one_letter_code
_entity_poly.pdbx_strand_id
1 'polypeptide(L)' 'MAVKKQVEKYAVLHYRNGTTRINVYFTDGTWDSYKDLEPARAMLIIDMLRNEKPVYWTEGPDILWTGREPIGEEEGA' A
#
# COMPACT_ATOMS: atom_id res chain seq x y z
N MET A 1 8.99 -3.49 -16.19
CA MET A 1 8.62 -4.38 -15.07
C MET A 1 8.00 -3.52 -13.99
N ALA A 2 6.86 -3.92 -13.43
CA ALA A 2 6.25 -3.19 -12.33
C ALA A 2 7.06 -3.43 -11.06
N VAL A 3 7.45 -2.36 -10.36
CA VAL A 3 8.30 -2.47 -9.16
C VAL A 3 7.42 -2.73 -7.95
N LYS A 4 7.62 -3.88 -7.31
CA LYS A 4 6.96 -4.27 -6.06
C LYS A 4 7.74 -3.69 -4.88
N LYS A 5 7.08 -2.88 -4.05
CA LYS A 5 7.68 -2.25 -2.86
C LYS A 5 6.95 -2.69 -1.59
N GLN A 6 7.68 -3.17 -0.59
CA GLN A 6 7.08 -3.53 0.69
C GLN A 6 6.77 -2.28 1.51
N VAL A 7 5.55 -2.18 2.03
CA VAL A 7 5.13 -1.08 2.91
C VAL A 7 5.62 -1.34 4.32
N GLU A 8 6.51 -0.48 4.81
CA GLU A 8 7.06 -0.51 6.16
C GLU A 8 6.13 0.24 7.14
N LYS A 9 5.78 1.49 6.80
CA LYS A 9 5.00 2.40 7.66
C LYS A 9 3.94 3.13 6.84
N TYR A 10 2.95 3.71 7.50
CA TYR A 10 1.96 4.56 6.84
C TYR A 10 1.52 5.72 7.75
N ALA A 11 1.03 6.80 7.13
CA ALA A 11 0.43 7.94 7.82
C ALA A 11 -0.92 8.29 7.19
N VAL A 12 -1.89 8.67 8.01
CA VAL A 12 -3.26 9.01 7.59
C VAL A 12 -3.52 10.48 7.87
N LEU A 13 -4.01 11.21 6.85
CA LEU A 13 -4.40 12.61 6.95
C LEU A 13 -5.88 12.73 6.60
N HIS A 14 -6.67 13.29 7.53
CA HIS A 14 -8.08 13.60 7.29
C HIS A 14 -8.23 15.08 6.96
N TYR A 15 -8.78 15.39 5.79
CA TYR A 15 -9.02 16.75 5.35
C TYR A 15 -10.41 17.24 5.77
N ARG A 16 -10.55 18.57 5.88
CA ARG A 16 -11.82 19.21 6.28
C ARG A 16 -12.95 19.02 5.28
N ASN A 17 -12.64 18.73 4.02
CA ASN A 17 -13.61 18.43 2.97
C ASN A 17 -14.13 16.97 3.03
N GLY A 18 -13.70 16.19 4.03
CA GLY A 18 -14.12 14.80 4.22
C GLY A 18 -13.30 13.77 3.46
N THR A 19 -12.33 14.18 2.63
CA THR A 19 -11.42 13.23 1.97
C THR A 19 -10.25 12.85 2.87
N THR A 20 -9.63 11.71 2.57
CA THR A 20 -8.48 11.20 3.29
C THR A 20 -7.30 11.01 2.33
N ARG A 21 -6.10 11.29 2.83
CA ARG A 21 -4.84 10.90 2.20
C ARG A 21 -4.13 9.88 3.05
N ILE A 22 -3.58 8.84 2.42
CA ILE A 22 -2.78 7.82 3.09
C ILE A 22 -1.40 7.84 2.43
N ASN A 23 -0.37 8.18 3.21
CA ASN A 23 1.01 8.04 2.80
C ASN A 23 1.51 6.65 3.18
N VAL A 24 2.18 5.97 2.25
CA VAL A 24 2.85 4.69 2.46
C VAL A 24 4.35 4.90 2.33
N TYR A 25 5.10 4.37 3.30
CA TYR A 25 6.55 4.44 3.35
C TYR A 25 7.12 3.06 3.13
N PHE A 26 8.09 2.95 2.24
CA PHE A 26 8.66 1.69 1.81
C PHE A 26 10.00 1.40 2.50
N THR A 27 10.42 0.14 2.48
CA THR A 27 11.67 -0.31 3.13
C THR A 27 12.93 0.27 2.50
N ASP A 28 12.86 0.75 1.25
CA ASP A 28 13.95 1.44 0.54
C ASP A 28 14.07 2.94 0.90
N GLY A 29 13.23 3.42 1.83
CA GLY A 29 13.18 4.83 2.25
C GLY A 29 12.37 5.73 1.31
N THR A 30 11.86 5.22 0.19
CA THR A 30 10.93 5.95 -0.68
C THR A 30 9.52 5.93 -0.11
N TRP A 31 8.63 6.78 -0.63
CA TRP A 31 7.25 6.86 -0.18
C TRP A 31 6.32 7.24 -1.33
N ASP A 32 5.05 6.88 -1.21
CA ASP A 32 3.98 7.30 -2.10
C ASP A 32 2.69 7.58 -1.32
N SER A 33 1.62 7.98 -1.98
CA SER A 33 0.35 8.29 -1.33
C SER A 33 -0.89 8.10 -2.19
N TYR A 34 -1.92 7.57 -1.56
CA TYR A 34 -3.30 7.66 -2.02
C TYR A 34 -3.88 9.01 -1.64
N LYS A 35 -4.48 9.73 -2.60
CA LYS A 35 -5.06 11.06 -2.40
C LYS A 35 -6.57 11.02 -2.64
N ASP A 36 -7.27 11.99 -2.05
CA ASP A 36 -8.70 12.25 -2.27
C ASP A 36 -9.60 11.02 -2.08
N LEU A 37 -9.23 10.16 -1.12
CA LEU A 37 -9.99 8.94 -0.83
C LEU A 37 -11.29 9.30 -0.11
N GLU A 38 -12.39 8.72 -0.58
CA GLU A 38 -13.62 8.68 0.18
C GLU A 38 -13.45 7.85 1.46
N PRO A 39 -14.22 8.14 2.53
CA PRO A 39 -14.05 7.49 3.84
C PRO A 39 -14.08 5.95 3.79
N ALA A 40 -15.00 5.36 3.02
CA ALA A 40 -15.11 3.91 2.91
C ALA A 40 -13.85 3.27 2.28
N ARG A 41 -13.31 3.90 1.23
CA ARG A 41 -12.08 3.42 0.57
C ARG A 41 -10.87 3.59 1.45
N ALA A 42 -10.77 4.73 2.16
CA ALA A 42 -9.70 4.98 3.10
C ALA A 42 -9.69 3.94 4.24
N MET A 43 -10.85 3.62 4.80
CA MET A 43 -10.97 2.61 5.86
C MET A 43 -10.50 1.23 5.40
N LEU A 44 -10.93 0.79 4.21
CA LEU A 44 -10.47 -0.49 3.65
C LEU A 44 -8.93 -0.55 3.53
N ILE A 45 -8.31 0.51 3.01
CA ILE A 45 -6.85 0.57 2.86
C ILE A 45 -6.16 0.56 4.23
N ILE A 46 -6.67 1.33 5.19
CA ILE A 46 -6.12 1.38 6.56
C ILE A 46 -6.19 0.01 7.23
N ASP A 47 -7.29 -0.72 7.05
CA ASP A 47 -7.47 -2.06 7.64
C ASP A 47 -6.50 -3.07 7.05
N MET A 48 -6.30 -3.08 5.73
CA MET A 48 -5.25 -3.90 5.09
C MET A 48 -3.86 -3.55 5.63
N LEU A 49 -3.53 -2.25 5.66
CA LEU A 49 -2.24 -1.76 6.14
C LEU A 49 -1.98 -2.10 7.62
N ARG A 50 -3.02 -2.18 8.44
CA ARG A 50 -2.92 -2.49 9.87
C ARG A 50 -2.81 -3.99 10.13
N ASN A 51 -3.61 -4.80 9.42
CA ASN A 51 -3.86 -6.19 9.84
C ASN A 51 -3.21 -7.24 8.92
N GLU A 52 -2.99 -6.94 7.64
CA GLU A 52 -2.64 -7.95 6.64
C GLU A 52 -1.14 -7.95 6.29
N LYS A 53 -0.28 -7.79 7.28
CA LYS A 53 1.18 -7.75 7.06
C LYS A 53 1.72 -9.12 6.58
N PRO A 54 2.67 -9.16 5.63
CA PRO A 54 3.24 -8.03 4.89
C PRO A 54 2.30 -7.50 3.80
N VAL A 55 2.37 -6.19 3.56
CA VAL A 55 1.65 -5.50 2.49
C VAL A 55 2.66 -4.95 1.49
N TYR A 56 2.36 -5.07 0.21
CA TYR A 56 3.18 -4.54 -0.87
C TYR A 56 2.36 -3.62 -1.77
N TRP A 57 3.05 -2.69 -2.39
CA TRP A 57 2.53 -1.76 -3.38
C TRP A 57 3.27 -1.95 -4.70
N THR A 58 2.55 -1.94 -5.80
CA THR A 58 3.13 -2.11 -7.14
C THR A 58 2.92 -0.86 -7.97
N GLU A 59 4.03 -0.24 -8.37
CA GLU A 59 4.05 0.97 -9.20
C GLU A 59 3.52 0.66 -10.61
N GLY A 60 2.58 1.49 -11.09
CA GLY A 60 1.94 1.33 -12.41
C GLY A 60 0.46 0.98 -12.30
N PRO A 61 0.09 -0.25 -11.91
CA PRO A 61 -1.30 -0.63 -11.73
C PRO A 61 -1.90 -0.08 -10.42
N ASP A 62 -1.08 0.51 -9.54
CA ASP A 62 -1.47 1.09 -8.24
C ASP A 62 -2.27 0.09 -7.37
N ILE A 63 -1.71 -1.11 -7.25
CA ILE A 63 -2.31 -2.22 -6.52
C ILE A 63 -1.63 -2.35 -5.15
N LEU A 64 -2.46 -2.49 -4.11
CA LEU A 64 -2.06 -3.08 -2.84
C LEU A 64 -2.42 -4.56 -2.86
N TRP A 65 -1.46 -5.42 -2.50
CA TRP A 65 -1.73 -6.82 -2.23
C TRP A 65 -1.10 -7.26 -0.92
N THR A 66 -1.69 -8.30 -0.34
CA THR A 66 -1.34 -8.82 0.98
C THR A 66 -0.93 -10.28 0.86
N GLY A 67 -0.11 -10.76 1.80
CA GLY A 67 0.38 -12.13 1.82
C GLY A 67 1.85 -12.27 1.43
N ARG A 68 2.46 -13.38 1.85
CA ARG A 68 3.79 -13.80 1.38
C ARG A 68 3.59 -14.43 0.00
N GLU A 69 4.48 -14.13 -0.95
CA GLU A 69 4.57 -14.97 -2.16
C GLU A 69 4.69 -16.44 -1.72
N PRO A 70 4.06 -17.40 -2.43
CA PRO A 70 4.44 -18.78 -2.29
C PRO A 70 5.94 -18.88 -2.56
N ILE A 71 6.71 -19.23 -1.52
CA ILE A 71 8.13 -19.51 -1.66
C ILE A 71 8.21 -20.77 -2.55
N GLY A 72 8.52 -20.60 -3.84
CA GLY A 72 8.56 -21.72 -4.78
C GLY A 72 8.32 -21.40 -6.25
N GLU A 73 7.88 -20.20 -6.62
CA GLU A 73 8.01 -19.77 -8.01
C GLU A 73 9.40 -19.18 -8.18
N GLU A 74 10.34 -20.05 -8.56
CA GLU A 74 11.54 -19.60 -9.26
C GLU A 74 11.10 -18.55 -10.29
N GLU A 75 11.79 -17.41 -10.34
CA GLU A 75 11.75 -16.53 -11.50
C GLU A 75 12.21 -17.37 -12.70
N GLY A 76 11.26 -18.06 -13.32
CA GLY A 76 11.50 -19.05 -14.34
C GLY A 76 11.96 -18.36 -15.62
N ALA A 77 13.27 -18.47 -15.85
CA ALA A 77 14.01 -18.35 -17.11
C ALA A 77 14.22 -16.95 -17.72
#